data_AF-A0AA39J9B7-F1
#
_entry.id   AF-A0AA39J9B7-F1
#
_cell.length_a   1.000
_cell.length_b   1.000
_cell.length_c   1.000
_cell.angle_alpha   90.00
_cell.angle_beta   90.00
_cell.angle_gamma   90.00
#
_symmetry.space_group_name_H-M   'P 1'
#
loop_
_entity.id
_entity.type
_entity.pdbx_description
1 polymer ?
#
loop_
_entity_poly.entity_id
_entity_poly.type
_entity_poly.pdbx_seq_one_letter_code
_entity_poly.pdbx_strand_id
1 'polypeptide(L)'
;MYTPRHLNHATTTMSRLRILKVYSTDILDRLTAPALHELFVLDTHEIAAPLWSFIERSQIFHSLRSLSFSYIPTPTSVYVIQGLTTLATLIMKDIIMIDLPLLQWLSRACPKLETLKISELRRRRGPHIHVDKECLVFLVQFLSDCLENGMLEVVSIQLRKLLLLDTDETLREQVKELQAKEGVDITLIEFTLSDQSEQWDPI
;
A
#
# COMPACT_ATOMS: atom_id res chain seq x y z
N MET A 1 5.11 18.53 -23.98
CA MET A 1 5.20 19.60 -22.97
C MET A 1 3.94 19.56 -22.14
N TYR A 2 4.03 19.13 -20.89
CA TYR A 2 2.92 19.20 -19.94
C TYR A 2 3.03 20.56 -19.26
N THR A 3 2.13 21.49 -19.57
CA THR A 3 2.03 22.75 -18.84
C THR A 3 1.39 22.45 -17.48
N PRO A 4 2.02 22.83 -16.35
CA PRO A 4 1.34 22.77 -15.07
C PRO A 4 0.17 23.74 -15.12
N ARG A 5 -1.05 23.23 -14.92
CA ARG A 5 -2.20 24.08 -14.63
C ARG A 5 -1.96 24.69 -13.25
N HIS A 6 -1.30 25.84 -13.19
CA HIS A 6 -1.30 26.72 -12.02
C HIS A 6 -2.70 27.34 -11.87
N LEU A 7 -3.68 26.54 -11.43
CA LEU A 7 -4.87 27.09 -10.80
C LEU A 7 -4.45 27.47 -9.38
N ASN A 8 -4.32 28.78 -9.13
CA ASN A 8 -4.19 29.37 -7.80
C ASN A 8 -5.45 29.07 -6.97
N HIS A 9 -5.60 27.85 -6.48
CA HIS A 9 -6.60 27.51 -5.50
C HIS A 9 -6.07 27.87 -4.11
N ALA A 10 -6.85 28.64 -3.35
CA ALA A 10 -6.52 28.91 -1.95
C ALA A 10 -6.40 27.59 -1.18
N THR A 11 -5.23 27.33 -0.61
CA THR A 11 -5.02 26.17 0.26
C THR A 11 -5.67 26.42 1.61
N THR A 12 -6.47 25.46 2.09
CA THR A 12 -7.11 25.53 3.41
C THR A 12 -6.32 24.69 4.41
N THR A 13 -5.93 25.31 5.52
CA THR A 13 -5.19 24.64 6.60
C THR A 13 -6.14 24.09 7.66
N MET A 14 -6.16 22.77 7.83
CA MET A 14 -6.93 22.05 8.85
C MET A 14 -6.03 21.72 10.05
N SER A 15 -5.71 22.74 10.86
CA SER A 15 -4.68 22.67 11.91
C SER A 15 -4.91 21.67 13.04
N ARG A 16 -6.15 21.19 13.23
CA ARG A 16 -6.53 20.24 14.30
C ARG A 16 -6.96 18.87 13.79
N LEU A 17 -7.04 18.69 12.48
CA LEU A 17 -7.53 17.45 11.89
C LEU A 17 -6.55 16.31 12.19
N ARG A 18 -7.04 15.25 12.82
CA ARG A 18 -6.24 14.06 13.18
C ARG A 18 -6.45 12.87 12.25
N ILE A 19 -7.66 12.76 11.71
CA ILE A 19 -8.09 11.65 10.84
C ILE A 19 -8.70 12.26 9.58
N LEU A 20 -8.24 11.82 8.41
CA LEU A 20 -8.75 12.26 7.12
C LEU A 20 -9.07 11.05 6.27
N LYS A 21 -10.33 10.95 5.83
CA LYS A 21 -10.79 9.97 4.85
C LYS A 21 -11.21 10.70 3.59
N VAL A 22 -10.67 10.31 2.44
CA VAL A 22 -10.95 10.93 1.15
C VAL A 22 -11.24 9.87 0.10
N TYR A 23 -12.23 10.13 -0.74
CA TYR A 23 -12.63 9.27 -1.86
C TYR A 23 -12.13 9.80 -3.22
N SER A 24 -11.58 11.02 -3.24
CA SER A 24 -10.90 11.62 -4.39
C SER A 24 -9.64 12.31 -3.89
N THR A 25 -8.54 12.12 -4.61
CA THR A 25 -7.25 12.77 -4.32
C THR A 25 -7.24 14.26 -4.68
N ASP A 26 -8.19 14.76 -5.49
CA ASP A 26 -8.24 16.16 -5.91
C ASP A 26 -8.44 17.14 -4.75
N ILE A 27 -9.14 16.70 -3.70
CA ILE A 27 -9.34 17.50 -2.49
C ILE A 27 -8.00 17.75 -1.78
N LEU A 28 -7.06 16.81 -1.89
CA LEU A 28 -5.78 16.88 -1.18
C LEU A 28 -4.94 18.06 -1.68
N ASP A 29 -5.00 18.41 -2.96
CA ASP A 29 -4.28 19.55 -3.54
C ASP A 29 -4.65 20.90 -2.92
N ARG A 30 -5.83 21.00 -2.33
CA ARG A 30 -6.36 22.24 -1.74
C ARG A 30 -6.25 22.27 -0.23
N LEU A 31 -5.65 21.24 0.39
CA LEU A 31 -5.60 21.08 1.83
C LEU A 31 -4.17 20.96 2.36
N THR A 32 -4.02 21.37 3.62
CA THR A 32 -2.91 20.98 4.50
C THR A 32 -3.46 20.57 5.86
N ALA A 33 -2.91 19.52 6.45
CA ALA A 33 -3.33 19.03 7.76
C ALA A 33 -2.10 18.66 8.61
N PRO A 34 -1.40 19.64 9.22
CA PRO A 34 -0.13 19.40 9.91
C PRO A 34 -0.28 18.56 11.20
N ALA A 35 -1.50 18.41 11.70
CA ALA A 35 -1.82 17.60 12.88
C ALA A 35 -2.26 16.16 12.54
N LEU A 36 -2.21 15.76 11.26
CA LEU A 36 -2.78 14.49 10.82
C LEU A 36 -1.97 13.28 11.31
N HIS A 37 -2.68 12.28 11.81
CA HIS A 37 -2.12 10.98 12.22
C HIS A 37 -2.62 9.84 11.36
N GLU A 38 -3.85 9.92 10.83
CA GLU A 38 -4.46 8.86 10.03
C GLU A 38 -4.98 9.42 8.71
N LEU A 39 -4.56 8.79 7.61
CA LEU A 39 -4.95 9.16 6.27
C LEU A 39 -5.45 7.93 5.51
N PHE A 40 -6.70 7.98 5.06
CA PHE A 40 -7.32 6.94 4.25
C PHE A 40 -7.74 7.52 2.91
N VAL A 41 -7.12 7.03 1.83
CA VAL A 41 -7.47 7.34 0.46
C VAL A 41 -8.18 6.12 -0.13
N LEU A 42 -9.50 6.23 -0.27
CA LEU A 42 -10.39 5.14 -0.63
C LEU A 42 -10.83 5.28 -2.09
N ASP A 43 -10.91 4.17 -2.81
CA ASP A 43 -11.56 4.07 -4.13
C ASP A 43 -11.06 5.05 -5.20
N THR A 44 -9.85 5.59 -5.03
CA THR A 44 -9.25 6.49 -6.03
C THR A 44 -8.59 5.68 -7.14
N HIS A 45 -9.14 5.76 -8.35
CA HIS A 45 -8.60 5.11 -9.54
C HIS A 45 -7.44 5.88 -10.20
N GLU A 46 -7.13 7.09 -9.72
CA GLU A 46 -6.16 8.00 -10.33
C GLU A 46 -4.89 8.23 -9.50
N ILE A 47 -3.88 8.72 -10.21
CA ILE A 47 -2.45 8.81 -9.87
C ILE A 47 -2.21 9.42 -8.48
N ALA A 48 -1.36 8.76 -7.69
CA ALA A 48 -1.00 9.11 -6.32
C ALA A 48 -0.22 10.44 -6.12
N ALA A 49 -0.01 11.26 -7.16
CA ALA A 49 0.76 12.50 -7.02
C ALA A 49 0.15 13.48 -5.99
N PRO A 50 -1.17 13.74 -5.96
CA PRO A 50 -1.76 14.63 -4.96
C PRO A 50 -1.63 14.12 -3.51
N LEU A 51 -1.62 12.79 -3.31
CA LEU A 51 -1.41 12.19 -1.99
C LEU A 51 0.00 12.50 -1.47
N TRP A 52 1.02 12.23 -2.27
CA TRP A 52 2.41 12.45 -1.86
C TRP A 52 2.71 13.93 -1.68
N SER A 53 2.22 14.78 -2.59
CA SER A 53 2.32 16.24 -2.44
C SER A 53 1.58 16.76 -1.20
N PHE A 54 0.46 16.15 -0.81
CA PHE A 54 -0.23 16.52 0.42
C PHE A 54 0.54 16.13 1.68
N ILE A 55 1.14 14.94 1.72
CA ILE A 55 1.99 14.49 2.85
C ILE A 55 3.17 15.45 3.01
N GLU A 56 3.82 15.80 1.89
CA GLU A 56 4.94 16.73 1.86
C GLU A 56 4.55 18.14 2.31
N ARG A 57 3.51 18.71 1.68
CA ARG A 57 3.03 20.06 1.99
C ARG A 57 2.48 20.18 3.42
N SER A 58 1.92 19.09 3.97
CA SER A 58 1.45 19.05 5.36
C SER A 58 2.57 18.76 6.36
N GLN A 59 3.77 18.37 5.91
CA GLN A 59 4.93 18.03 6.73
C GLN A 59 4.65 16.92 7.77
N ILE A 60 3.82 15.94 7.41
CA ILE A 60 3.33 14.89 8.32
C ILE A 60 4.13 13.58 8.27
N PHE A 61 5.30 13.58 7.65
CA PHE A 61 6.16 12.39 7.50
C PHE A 61 6.42 11.66 8.83
N HIS A 62 6.66 12.43 9.89
CA HIS A 62 7.04 11.92 11.21
C HIS A 62 5.87 11.84 12.21
N SER A 63 4.65 12.18 11.78
CA SER A 63 3.46 12.12 12.63
C SER A 63 2.44 11.12 12.14
N LEU A 64 2.46 10.77 10.85
CA LEU A 64 1.51 9.83 10.29
C LEU A 64 1.74 8.43 10.88
N ARG A 65 0.69 7.88 11.49
CA ARG A 65 0.66 6.56 12.13
C ARG A 65 -0.08 5.54 11.28
N SER A 66 -1.12 5.97 10.56
CA SER A 66 -1.90 5.07 9.72
C SER A 66 -2.06 5.67 8.33
N LEU A 67 -1.71 4.88 7.32
CA LEU A 67 -1.85 5.24 5.93
C LEU A 67 -2.55 4.11 5.19
N SER A 68 -3.68 4.43 4.58
CA SER A 68 -4.35 3.56 3.63
C SER A 68 -4.48 4.26 2.29
N PHE A 69 -4.12 3.57 1.23
CA PHE A 69 -4.35 4.04 -0.13
C PHE A 69 -4.62 2.86 -1.06
N SER A 70 -5.28 3.16 -2.17
CA SER A 70 -5.29 2.27 -3.33
C SER A 70 -4.26 2.82 -4.33
N TYR A 71 -3.56 1.97 -5.11
CA TYR A 71 -2.66 2.33 -6.26
C TYR A 71 -1.12 2.15 -6.07
N ILE A 72 -0.38 2.26 -7.19
CA ILE A 72 1.08 2.12 -7.36
C ILE A 72 1.85 3.36 -6.86
N PRO A 73 2.89 3.17 -6.05
CA PRO A 73 3.89 4.22 -5.82
C PRO A 73 4.60 4.61 -7.13
N THR A 74 4.57 5.90 -7.52
CA THR A 74 5.46 6.39 -8.60
C THR A 74 6.91 6.52 -8.08
N PRO A 75 7.95 6.60 -8.91
CA PRO A 75 9.33 6.81 -8.43
C PRO A 75 9.47 8.03 -7.49
N THR A 76 8.70 9.09 -7.72
CA THR A 76 8.64 10.28 -6.84
C THR A 76 8.07 9.96 -5.47
N SER A 77 7.14 9.02 -5.37
CA SER A 77 6.57 8.60 -4.09
C SER A 77 7.60 7.94 -3.18
N VAL A 78 8.61 7.26 -3.72
CA VAL A 78 9.62 6.53 -2.94
C VAL A 78 10.32 7.47 -1.95
N TYR A 79 10.59 8.72 -2.31
CA TYR A 79 11.19 9.72 -1.41
C TYR A 79 10.25 10.12 -0.27
N VAL A 80 8.98 10.35 -0.56
CA VAL A 80 7.97 10.76 0.44
C VAL A 80 7.68 9.60 1.39
N ILE A 81 7.57 8.42 0.81
CA ILE A 81 7.38 7.13 1.47
C ILE A 81 8.53 6.85 2.45
N GLN A 82 9.80 7.06 2.06
CA GLN A 82 10.97 6.91 2.96
C GLN A 82 10.93 7.76 4.23
N GLY A 83 10.21 8.89 4.22
CA GLY A 83 10.04 9.75 5.40
C GLY A 83 9.09 9.21 6.46
N LEU A 84 8.25 8.21 6.14
CA LEU A 84 7.17 7.67 6.99
C LEU A 84 7.67 6.70 8.06
N THR A 85 8.58 7.17 8.92
CA THR A 85 9.26 6.33 9.94
C THR A 85 8.42 6.03 11.19
N THR A 86 7.27 6.68 11.35
CA THR A 86 6.36 6.50 12.51
C THR A 86 5.14 5.65 12.20
N LEU A 87 5.07 5.09 11.00
CA LEU A 87 3.91 4.37 10.52
C LEU A 87 3.73 3.05 11.30
N ALA A 88 2.58 2.91 11.95
CA ALA A 88 2.17 1.70 12.68
C ALA A 88 1.21 0.84 11.84
N THR A 89 0.44 1.47 10.95
CA THR A 89 -0.51 0.78 10.08
C THR A 89 -0.34 1.20 8.63
N LEU A 90 -0.09 0.22 7.76
CA LEU A 90 -0.05 0.42 6.32
C LEU A 90 -1.06 -0.50 5.65
N ILE A 91 -1.96 0.08 4.86
CA ILE A 91 -2.97 -0.66 4.10
C ILE A 91 -2.90 -0.23 2.64
N MET A 92 -2.28 -1.07 1.82
CA MET A 92 -2.17 -0.87 0.38
C MET A 92 -3.20 -1.74 -0.34
N LYS A 93 -4.27 -1.10 -0.82
CA LYS A 93 -5.36 -1.76 -1.52
C LYS A 93 -5.18 -1.69 -3.02
N ASP A 94 -5.78 -2.65 -3.73
CA ASP A 94 -5.80 -2.70 -5.18
C ASP A 94 -4.46 -2.34 -5.84
N ILE A 95 -3.36 -2.81 -5.25
CA ILE A 95 -2.04 -2.50 -5.79
C ILE A 95 -1.87 -3.26 -7.08
N ILE A 96 -1.26 -2.56 -8.03
CA ILE A 96 -1.07 -3.09 -9.37
C ILE A 96 0.31 -3.76 -9.42
N MET A 97 1.36 -3.22 -8.76
CA MET A 97 2.72 -3.79 -8.76
C MET A 97 3.34 -3.80 -7.37
N ILE A 98 4.04 -4.89 -7.02
CA ILE A 98 5.00 -4.96 -5.92
C ILE A 98 6.38 -5.05 -6.55
N ASP A 99 7.18 -4.00 -6.42
CA ASP A 99 8.56 -3.99 -6.88
C ASP A 99 9.55 -3.97 -5.71
N LEU A 100 10.81 -4.27 -6.03
CA LEU A 100 11.86 -4.31 -5.02
C LEU A 100 12.07 -2.95 -4.31
N PRO A 101 12.03 -1.78 -4.97
CA PRO A 101 12.07 -0.49 -4.28
C PRO A 101 11.00 -0.29 -3.20
N LEU A 102 9.75 -0.68 -3.47
CA LEU A 102 8.67 -0.64 -2.48
C LEU A 102 8.97 -1.57 -1.30
N LEU A 103 9.43 -2.79 -1.57
CA LEU A 103 9.75 -3.76 -0.53
C LEU A 103 10.98 -3.35 0.31
N GLN A 104 12.01 -2.79 -0.31
CA GLN A 104 13.17 -2.22 0.36
C GLN A 104 12.81 -1.00 1.20
N TRP A 105 11.80 -0.23 0.79
CA TRP A 105 11.25 0.80 1.64
C TRP A 105 10.54 0.19 2.85
N LEU A 106 9.65 -0.79 2.64
CA LEU A 106 8.96 -1.46 3.76
C LEU A 106 9.97 -1.93 4.79
N SER A 107 11.02 -2.63 4.38
CA SER A 107 12.05 -3.11 5.31
C SER A 107 12.75 -2.00 6.11
N ARG A 108 12.78 -0.75 5.62
CA ARG A 108 13.34 0.42 6.32
C ARG A 108 12.33 1.20 7.14
N ALA A 109 11.09 1.30 6.68
CA ALA A 109 10.01 2.03 7.37
C ALA A 109 9.30 1.20 8.45
N CYS A 110 9.70 -0.06 8.63
CA CYS A 110 9.06 -1.00 9.54
C CYS A 110 9.56 -1.08 11.00
N PRO A 111 10.40 -0.20 11.60
CA PRO A 111 10.74 -0.41 13.01
C PRO A 111 9.55 -0.23 13.96
N LYS A 112 8.42 0.32 13.47
CA LYS A 112 7.19 0.52 14.25
C LYS A 112 5.94 -0.01 13.55
N LEU A 113 6.09 -0.70 12.41
CA LEU A 113 4.93 -1.13 11.63
C LEU A 113 4.34 -2.39 12.28
N GLU A 114 3.21 -2.24 12.96
CA GLU A 114 2.49 -3.31 13.66
C GLU A 114 1.50 -4.03 12.72
N THR A 115 0.93 -3.30 11.76
CA THR A 115 -0.08 -3.82 10.83
C THR A 115 0.30 -3.55 9.38
N LEU A 116 0.41 -4.61 8.58
CA LEU A 116 0.61 -4.56 7.14
C LEU A 116 -0.53 -5.27 6.42
N LYS A 117 -1.24 -4.53 5.55
CA LYS A 117 -2.24 -5.11 4.66
C LYS A 117 -1.93 -4.77 3.21
N ILE A 118 -1.90 -5.78 2.36
CA ILE A 118 -1.62 -5.65 0.93
C ILE A 118 -2.67 -6.44 0.17
N SER A 119 -3.34 -5.83 -0.79
CA SER A 119 -4.26 -6.54 -1.69
C SER A 119 -4.05 -6.12 -3.14
N GLU A 120 -4.00 -7.07 -4.07
CA GLU A 120 -3.90 -6.81 -5.50
C GLU A 120 -5.26 -6.52 -6.16
N LEU A 121 -5.28 -5.63 -7.16
CA LEU A 121 -6.49 -5.23 -7.90
C LEU A 121 -7.09 -6.39 -8.71
N ARG A 122 -8.35 -6.75 -8.43
CA ARG A 122 -9.08 -7.84 -9.13
C ARG A 122 -9.35 -7.60 -10.63
N ARG A 123 -9.29 -6.35 -11.13
CA ARG A 123 -10.11 -5.89 -12.28
C ARG A 123 -9.43 -5.42 -13.57
N ARG A 124 -8.13 -5.59 -13.83
CA ARG A 124 -7.56 -5.14 -15.13
C ARG A 124 -7.35 -6.24 -16.17
N ARG A 125 -8.07 -6.09 -17.29
CA ARG A 125 -7.61 -6.51 -18.63
C ARG A 125 -6.42 -5.62 -19.02
N GLY A 126 -5.22 -6.16 -19.00
CA GLY A 126 -3.96 -5.48 -19.34
C GLY A 126 -2.78 -6.42 -19.14
N PRO A 127 -1.59 -6.12 -19.69
CA PRO A 127 -0.42 -6.98 -19.54
C PRO A 127 -0.17 -7.25 -18.06
N HIS A 128 -0.08 -8.53 -17.72
CA HIS A 128 -0.01 -9.06 -16.36
C HIS A 128 1.03 -8.31 -15.54
N ILE A 129 0.60 -7.74 -14.42
CA ILE A 129 1.59 -7.15 -13.53
C ILE A 129 2.33 -8.28 -12.84
N HIS A 130 3.63 -8.29 -13.09
CA HIS A 130 4.54 -9.27 -12.53
C HIS A 130 4.87 -8.85 -11.10
N VAL A 131 4.44 -9.66 -10.13
CA VAL A 131 5.29 -9.82 -8.95
C VAL A 131 6.41 -10.74 -9.40
N ASP A 132 7.60 -10.17 -9.57
CA ASP A 132 8.79 -10.97 -9.90
C ASP A 132 9.06 -11.98 -8.76
N LYS A 133 9.65 -13.12 -9.11
CA LYS A 133 10.13 -14.12 -8.15
C LYS A 133 10.92 -13.46 -7.03
N GLU A 134 11.83 -12.57 -7.39
CA GLU A 134 12.70 -11.88 -6.43
C GLU A 134 11.90 -11.04 -5.44
N CYS A 135 10.81 -10.40 -5.90
CA CYS A 135 9.93 -9.62 -5.04
C CYS A 135 9.14 -10.51 -4.07
N LEU A 136 8.65 -11.66 -4.54
CA LEU A 136 7.94 -12.60 -3.67
C LEU A 136 8.87 -13.21 -2.61
N VAL A 137 10.06 -13.66 -3.02
CA VAL A 137 11.07 -14.20 -2.10
C VAL A 137 11.46 -13.15 -1.05
N PHE A 138 11.71 -11.92 -1.49
CA PHE A 138 12.02 -10.82 -0.58
C PHE A 138 10.87 -10.55 0.39
N LEU A 139 9.63 -10.47 -0.11
CA LEU A 139 8.45 -10.22 0.71
C LEU A 139 8.29 -11.30 1.79
N VAL A 140 8.42 -12.58 1.40
CA VAL A 140 8.37 -13.71 2.35
C VAL A 140 9.45 -13.58 3.42
N GLN A 141 10.70 -13.34 3.04
CA GLN A 141 11.80 -13.17 4.01
C GLN A 141 11.55 -12.00 4.97
N PHE A 142 11.18 -10.84 4.41
CA PHE A 142 10.89 -9.63 5.18
C PHE A 142 9.78 -9.87 6.23
N LEU A 143 8.70 -10.54 5.85
CA LEU A 143 7.60 -10.86 6.77
C LEU A 143 8.05 -11.82 7.86
N SER A 144 8.80 -12.86 7.49
CA SER A 144 9.34 -13.83 8.46
C SER A 144 10.18 -13.13 9.52
N ASP A 145 11.12 -12.30 9.08
CA ASP A 145 12.01 -11.54 9.96
C ASP A 145 11.21 -10.57 10.86
N CYS A 146 10.24 -9.86 10.31
CA CYS A 146 9.45 -8.89 11.09
C CYS A 146 8.53 -9.57 12.12
N LEU A 147 7.94 -10.71 11.78
CA LEU A 147 7.11 -11.48 12.71
C LEU A 147 7.95 -12.13 13.81
N GLU A 148 9.13 -12.67 13.48
CA GLU A 148 10.03 -13.29 14.48
C GLU A 148 10.59 -12.29 15.49
N ASN A 149 10.84 -11.07 15.05
CA ASN A 149 11.29 -10.00 15.92
C ASN A 149 10.14 -9.29 16.66
N GLY A 150 8.89 -9.73 16.49
CA GLY A 150 7.71 -9.13 17.13
C GLY A 150 7.42 -7.70 16.66
N MET A 151 7.90 -7.32 15.47
CA MET A 151 7.65 -5.99 14.89
C MET A 151 6.28 -5.93 14.23
N LEU A 152 5.86 -6.99 13.52
CA LEU A 152 4.53 -7.13 12.94
C LEU A 152 3.64 -7.99 13.84
N GLU A 153 2.42 -7.53 14.09
CA GLU A 153 1.38 -8.28 14.81
C GLU A 153 0.28 -8.78 13.86
N VAL A 154 -0.05 -7.97 12.85
CA VAL A 154 -1.13 -8.28 11.89
C VAL A 154 -0.63 -8.14 10.47
N VAL A 155 -0.67 -9.25 9.73
CA VAL A 155 -0.32 -9.31 8.31
C VAL A 155 -1.50 -9.86 7.53
N SER A 156 -1.96 -9.12 6.53
CA SER A 156 -2.98 -9.63 5.59
C SER A 156 -2.52 -9.36 4.17
N ILE A 157 -2.23 -10.41 3.42
CA ILE A 157 -1.69 -10.32 2.06
C ILE A 157 -2.58 -11.11 1.13
N GLN A 158 -3.17 -10.39 0.18
CA GLN A 158 -4.01 -10.94 -0.86
C GLN A 158 -3.39 -10.68 -2.22
N LEU A 159 -2.80 -11.70 -2.83
CA LEU A 159 -2.11 -11.59 -4.12
C LEU A 159 -2.69 -12.57 -5.12
N ARG A 160 -2.51 -12.29 -6.41
CA ARG A 160 -2.74 -13.28 -7.45
C ARG A 160 -1.80 -14.47 -7.23
N LYS A 161 -2.34 -15.68 -7.35
CA LYS A 161 -1.52 -16.90 -7.35
C LYS A 161 -0.57 -16.87 -8.53
N LEU A 162 0.73 -16.86 -8.23
CA LEU A 162 1.79 -16.90 -9.24
C LEU A 162 2.05 -18.34 -9.63
N LEU A 163 2.19 -18.61 -10.94
CA LEU A 163 2.58 -19.92 -11.48
C LEU A 163 3.88 -20.45 -10.83
N LEU A 164 4.75 -19.53 -10.38
CA LEU A 164 6.01 -19.86 -9.74
C LEU A 164 5.83 -20.61 -8.41
N LEU A 165 4.83 -20.27 -7.60
CA LEU A 165 4.58 -20.92 -6.31
C LEU A 165 4.20 -22.39 -6.47
N ASP A 166 3.64 -22.77 -7.62
CA ASP A 166 3.34 -24.17 -7.93
C ASP A 166 4.60 -24.96 -8.31
N THR A 167 5.67 -24.28 -8.73
CA THR A 167 6.91 -24.90 -9.21
C THR A 167 8.09 -24.82 -8.23
N ASP A 168 8.05 -23.89 -7.27
CA ASP A 168 9.12 -23.69 -6.28
C ASP A 168 8.67 -24.22 -4.91
N GLU A 169 9.06 -25.47 -4.61
CA GLU A 169 8.66 -26.13 -3.37
C GLU A 169 9.16 -25.40 -2.12
N THR A 170 10.37 -24.85 -2.16
CA THR A 170 10.95 -24.12 -1.02
C THR A 170 10.12 -22.89 -0.69
N LEU A 171 9.81 -22.07 -1.69
CA LEU A 171 9.02 -20.86 -1.49
C LEU A 171 7.59 -21.19 -1.04
N ARG A 172 7.02 -22.29 -1.56
CA ARG A 172 5.71 -22.78 -1.14
C ARG A 172 5.70 -23.17 0.34
N GLU A 173 6.70 -23.89 0.82
CA GLU A 173 6.79 -24.25 2.24
C GLU A 173 7.00 -23.01 3.12
N GLN A 174 7.84 -22.04 2.70
CA GLN A 174 8.00 -20.78 3.44
C GLN A 174 6.70 -19.98 3.56
N VAL A 175 5.88 -19.91 2.51
CA VAL A 175 4.57 -19.25 2.59
C VAL A 175 3.63 -19.99 3.56
N LYS A 176 3.63 -21.33 3.56
CA LYS A 176 2.83 -22.10 4.51
C LYS A 176 3.28 -21.89 5.96
N GLU A 177 4.58 -21.86 6.20
CA GLU A 177 5.14 -21.58 7.53
C GLU A 177 4.73 -20.19 8.01
N LEU A 178 4.79 -19.19 7.14
CA LEU A 178 4.29 -17.84 7.44
C LEU A 178 2.79 -17.83 7.76
N GLN A 179 1.98 -18.52 6.95
CA GLN A 179 0.53 -18.58 7.12
C GLN A 179 0.11 -19.30 8.42
N ALA A 180 0.98 -20.14 8.97
CA ALA A 180 0.74 -20.80 10.25
C ALA A 180 1.00 -19.90 11.46
N LYS A 181 1.66 -18.73 11.29
CA LYS A 181 1.91 -17.77 12.37
C LYS A 181 0.62 -17.04 12.75
N GLU A 182 0.46 -16.76 14.04
CA GLU A 182 -0.68 -16.01 14.56
C GLU A 182 -0.73 -14.59 13.96
N GLY A 183 -1.93 -14.09 13.65
CA GLY A 183 -2.11 -12.75 13.07
C GLY A 183 -1.77 -12.64 11.58
N VAL A 184 -1.37 -13.73 10.92
CA VAL A 184 -1.06 -13.78 9.50
C VAL A 184 -2.20 -14.39 8.69
N ASP A 185 -2.62 -13.68 7.65
CA ASP A 185 -3.57 -14.14 6.64
C ASP A 185 -2.96 -13.93 5.26
N ILE A 186 -2.60 -15.01 4.58
CA ILE A 186 -2.10 -14.98 3.20
C ILE A 186 -3.09 -15.70 2.31
N THR A 187 -3.72 -14.95 1.41
CA THR A 187 -4.66 -15.46 0.42
C THR A 187 -4.08 -15.31 -0.98
N LEU A 188 -3.86 -16.44 -1.65
CA LEU A 188 -3.41 -16.48 -3.05
C LEU A 188 -4.61 -16.79 -3.95
N ILE A 189 -5.00 -15.86 -4.81
CA ILE A 189 -6.21 -15.98 -5.65
C ILE A 189 -5.85 -16.42 -7.06
N GLU A 190 -6.45 -17.52 -7.53
CA GLU A 190 -6.51 -17.84 -8.95
C GLU A 190 -7.57 -16.96 -9.61
N PHE A 191 -7.16 -15.88 -10.29
CA PHE A 191 -8.11 -15.13 -11.12
C PHE A 191 -8.49 -15.96 -12.34
N THR A 192 -9.69 -16.52 -12.31
CA THR A 192 -10.30 -17.11 -13.49
C THR A 192 -10.86 -15.99 -14.37
N LEU A 193 -10.81 -16.14 -15.70
CA LEU A 193 -11.35 -15.14 -16.64
C LEU A 193 -12.86 -14.87 -16.45
N SER A 194 -13.54 -15.70 -15.65
CA SER A 194 -14.98 -15.71 -15.34
C SER A 194 -15.40 -14.85 -14.14
N ASP A 195 -14.51 -14.26 -13.35
CA ASP A 195 -14.87 -13.43 -12.17
C ASP A 195 -15.44 -12.03 -12.53
N GLN A 196 -16.14 -11.92 -13.66
CA GLN A 196 -16.67 -10.68 -14.23
C GLN A 196 -18.05 -10.28 -13.67
N SER A 197 -18.64 -11.03 -12.75
CA SER A 197 -20.00 -10.75 -12.25
C SER A 197 -20.10 -10.85 -10.73
N GLU A 198 -19.43 -9.96 -10.00
CA GLU A 198 -19.92 -9.55 -8.68
C GLU A 198 -20.58 -8.18 -8.82
N GLN A 199 -21.90 -8.23 -8.82
CA GLN A 199 -22.82 -7.12 -8.65
C GLN A 199 -22.65 -6.62 -7.21
N TRP A 200 -22.27 -5.36 -7.05
CA TRP A 200 -22.13 -4.74 -5.74
C TRP A 200 -23.52 -4.45 -5.19
N ASP A 201 -23.88 -5.02 -4.05
CA ASP A 201 -24.98 -4.48 -3.24
C ASP A 201 -24.51 -3.17 -2.61
N PRO A 202 -25.24 -2.06 -2.80
CA PRO A 202 -24.91 -0.80 -2.17
C PRO A 202 -25.25 -0.87 -0.69
N ILE A 203 -24.28 -0.58 0.18
CA ILE A 203 -24.53 -0.14 1.56
C ILE A 203 -24.68 1.37 1.55
#